data_AF-A0A3D0SD89-F1
#
_entry.id   AF-A0A3D0SD89-F1
#
_cell.length_a   1.000
_cell.length_b   1.000
_cell.length_c   1.000
_cell.angle_alpha   90.00
_cell.angle_beta   90.00
_cell.angle_gamma   90.00
#
_symmetry.space_group_name_H-M   'P 1'
#
loop_
_entity.id
_entity.type
_entity.pdbx_description
1 polymer ?
#
loop_
_entity_poly.entity_id
_entity_poly.type
_entity_poly.pdbx_seq_one_letter_code
_entity_poly.pdbx_strand_id
1 'polypeptide(L)'
;HPLLATRGVPGTHDVSLAQTTFDRLRGYGTVSIPRFNKAIDNPFPVVDWPVIHSPPDIVLVEGWCWGVKPQTKAQLAEPVNALERDEDPLGTWRNYVNKQLADSYQALFEQMSFWVMLKAPSFDQVYNWRKEQEHKLAAKLGSSEAHSGIMTDLEIERFIQHYQRLTEQSLETLPQQCNYVYHLDETRQITHVEKAV
;
A
#
# COMPACT_ATOMS: atom_id res chain seq x y z
N HIS A 1 3.75 18.63 -3.67
CA HIS A 1 4.88 18.37 -2.74
C HIS A 1 5.84 17.37 -3.40
N PRO A 2 7.17 17.56 -3.37
CA PRO A 2 8.13 16.69 -4.07
C PRO A 2 8.04 15.20 -3.72
N LEU A 3 7.79 14.88 -2.45
CA LEU A 3 7.59 13.50 -1.98
C LEU A 3 6.38 12.76 -2.61
N LEU A 4 5.48 13.45 -3.32
CA LEU A 4 4.41 12.81 -4.10
C LEU A 4 4.87 12.32 -5.48
N ALA A 5 6.12 12.61 -5.89
CA ALA A 5 6.71 12.00 -7.08
C ALA A 5 6.96 10.50 -6.89
N THR A 6 7.17 10.06 -5.63
CA THR A 6 7.24 8.64 -5.29
C THR A 6 5.82 8.11 -5.11
N ARG A 7 5.39 7.24 -6.03
CA ARG A 7 4.08 6.59 -5.93
C ARG A 7 3.99 5.69 -4.70
N GLY A 8 2.76 5.50 -4.22
CA GLY A 8 2.39 4.42 -3.32
C GLY A 8 1.65 4.89 -2.08
N VAL A 9 1.87 6.12 -1.64
CA VAL A 9 1.12 6.70 -0.51
C VAL A 9 -0.27 7.19 -0.93
N PRO A 10 -1.25 7.22 -0.02
CA PRO A 10 -2.55 7.83 -0.26
C PRO A 10 -2.43 9.22 -0.91
N GLY A 11 -3.21 9.42 -1.97
CA GLY A 11 -3.10 10.59 -2.84
C GLY A 11 -2.35 10.36 -4.15
N THR A 12 -1.73 9.18 -4.34
CA THR A 12 -1.12 8.78 -5.62
C THR A 12 -1.91 7.69 -6.36
N HIS A 13 -3.13 7.37 -5.90
CA HIS A 13 -4.01 6.39 -6.55
C HIS A 13 -5.25 7.09 -7.13
N ASP A 14 -5.77 6.56 -8.24
CA ASP A 14 -7.05 7.01 -8.79
C ASP A 14 -8.22 6.35 -8.04
N VAL A 15 -8.61 6.96 -6.93
CA VAL A 15 -9.70 6.49 -6.07
C VAL A 15 -11.04 6.51 -6.81
N SER A 16 -11.26 7.49 -7.70
CA SER A 16 -12.52 7.60 -8.46
C SER A 16 -12.68 6.43 -9.44
N LEU A 17 -11.58 6.05 -10.10
CA LEU A 17 -11.55 4.87 -10.96
C LEU A 17 -11.75 3.59 -10.16
N ALA A 18 -11.12 3.45 -9.00
CA ALA A 18 -11.32 2.29 -8.12
C ALA A 18 -12.78 2.17 -7.68
N GLN A 19 -13.39 3.26 -7.22
CA GLN A 19 -14.80 3.34 -6.81
C GLN A 19 -15.72 2.90 -7.94
N THR A 20 -15.55 3.50 -9.13
CA THR A 20 -16.35 3.16 -10.31
C THR A 20 -16.19 1.69 -10.70
N THR A 21 -14.98 1.14 -10.58
CA THR A 21 -14.70 -0.27 -10.87
C THR A 21 -15.43 -1.17 -9.88
N PHE A 22 -15.35 -0.90 -8.57
CA PHE A 22 -16.02 -1.70 -7.54
C PHE A 22 -17.54 -1.70 -7.70
N ASP A 23 -18.13 -0.54 -7.98
CA ASP A 23 -19.56 -0.40 -8.21
C ASP A 23 -20.02 -1.22 -9.43
N ARG A 24 -19.21 -1.23 -10.51
CA ARG A 24 -19.48 -2.03 -11.71
C ARG A 24 -19.33 -3.53 -11.46
N LEU A 25 -18.35 -3.96 -10.67
CA LEU A 25 -18.12 -5.38 -10.36
C LEU A 25 -19.30 -6.02 -9.62
N ARG A 26 -20.12 -5.23 -8.91
CA ARG A 26 -21.33 -5.71 -8.21
C ARG A 26 -22.52 -5.93 -9.14
N GLY A 27 -22.53 -5.30 -10.30
CA GLY A 27 -23.65 -5.33 -11.25
C GLY A 27 -23.45 -6.35 -12.36
N TYR A 28 -24.55 -6.75 -13.00
CA TYR A 28 -24.49 -7.53 -14.24
C TYR A 28 -23.93 -6.67 -15.38
N GLY A 29 -22.99 -7.23 -16.14
CA GLY A 29 -22.45 -6.60 -17.34
C GLY A 29 -20.98 -6.89 -17.56
N THR A 30 -20.43 -6.21 -18.56
CA THR A 30 -19.01 -6.26 -18.90
C THR A 30 -18.24 -5.19 -18.12
N VAL A 31 -17.20 -5.58 -17.41
CA VAL A 31 -16.36 -4.68 -16.62
C VAL A 31 -14.90 -4.83 -17.03
N SER A 32 -14.27 -3.72 -17.44
CA SER A 32 -12.82 -3.63 -17.64
C SER A 32 -12.13 -3.29 -16.32
N ILE A 33 -11.10 -4.05 -15.96
CA ILE A 33 -10.38 -3.92 -14.70
C ILE A 33 -9.08 -3.13 -14.95
N PRO A 34 -8.87 -1.98 -14.28
CA PRO A 34 -7.64 -1.20 -14.43
C PRO A 34 -6.38 -2.04 -14.20
N ARG A 35 -5.39 -1.86 -15.08
CA ARG A 35 -4.10 -2.55 -14.98
C ARG A 35 -2.96 -1.55 -14.99
N PHE A 36 -2.03 -1.69 -14.04
CA PHE A 36 -0.87 -0.82 -13.92
C PHE A 36 0.41 -1.54 -14.34
N ASN A 37 1.27 -0.86 -15.12
CA ASN A 37 2.58 -1.36 -15.50
C ASN A 37 3.67 -0.70 -14.64
N LYS A 38 4.18 -1.45 -13.66
CA LYS A 38 5.24 -0.98 -12.76
C LYS A 38 6.59 -0.71 -13.46
N ALA A 39 6.84 -1.32 -14.62
CA ALA A 39 8.13 -1.19 -15.33
C ALA A 39 8.30 0.18 -16.00
N ILE A 40 7.19 0.78 -16.47
CA ILE A 40 7.17 2.10 -17.12
C ILE A 40 6.42 3.15 -16.30
N ASP A 41 6.05 2.77 -15.09
CA ASP A 41 5.30 3.56 -14.12
C ASP A 41 4.01 4.21 -14.66
N ASN A 42 3.24 3.46 -15.46
CA ASN A 42 2.00 3.98 -16.07
C ASN A 42 0.89 2.91 -16.13
N PRO A 43 -0.39 3.33 -16.13
CA PRO A 43 -1.49 2.45 -16.50
C PRO A 43 -1.31 1.87 -17.90
N PHE A 44 -1.74 0.62 -18.12
CA PHE A 44 -1.91 0.10 -19.47
C PHE A 44 -3.01 0.88 -20.21
N PRO A 45 -2.96 0.97 -21.55
CA PRO A 45 -4.10 1.43 -22.34
C PRO A 45 -5.37 0.65 -21.98
N VAL A 46 -6.53 1.31 -21.97
CA VAL A 46 -7.82 0.71 -21.57
C VAL A 46 -8.17 -0.53 -22.41
N VAL A 47 -7.75 -0.57 -23.68
CA VAL A 47 -7.96 -1.73 -24.57
C VAL A 47 -7.22 -2.99 -24.10
N ASP A 48 -6.15 -2.83 -23.32
CA ASP A 48 -5.34 -3.93 -22.78
C ASP A 48 -5.75 -4.32 -21.35
N TRP A 49 -6.82 -3.69 -20.82
CA TRP A 49 -7.34 -4.03 -19.50
C TRP A 49 -8.06 -5.38 -19.55
N PRO A 50 -7.84 -6.26 -18.55
CA PRO A 50 -8.63 -7.47 -18.42
C PRO A 50 -10.12 -7.15 -18.37
N VAL A 51 -10.92 -7.98 -19.02
CA VAL A 51 -12.37 -7.81 -19.09
C VAL A 51 -13.05 -9.02 -18.47
N ILE A 52 -14.00 -8.77 -17.59
CA ILE A 52 -14.92 -9.81 -17.09
C ILE A 52 -16.33 -9.54 -17.63
N HIS A 53 -17.09 -10.60 -17.87
CA HIS A 53 -18.40 -10.56 -18.54
C HIS A 53 -19.57 -10.91 -17.63
N SER A 54 -19.29 -11.28 -16.39
CA SER A 54 -20.27 -11.62 -15.37
C SER A 54 -19.78 -11.13 -14.02
N PRO A 55 -20.70 -10.83 -13.07
CA PRO A 55 -20.31 -10.52 -11.70
C PRO A 55 -19.50 -11.68 -11.11
N PRO A 56 -18.34 -11.41 -10.48
CA PRO A 56 -17.60 -12.43 -9.77
C PRO A 56 -18.28 -12.76 -8.43
N ASP A 57 -18.15 -14.00 -7.97
CA ASP A 57 -18.63 -14.38 -6.63
C ASP A 57 -17.81 -13.72 -5.52
N ILE A 58 -16.50 -13.53 -5.76
CA ILE A 58 -15.55 -12.94 -4.81
C ILE A 58 -14.65 -11.96 -5.56
N VAL A 59 -14.53 -10.75 -5.02
CA VAL A 59 -13.51 -9.77 -5.41
C VAL A 59 -12.48 -9.67 -4.30
N LEU A 60 -11.24 -10.01 -4.59
CA LEU A 60 -10.12 -9.79 -3.67
C LEU A 60 -9.48 -8.43 -3.95
N VAL A 61 -9.51 -7.56 -2.96
CA VAL A 61 -8.81 -6.27 -3.00
C VAL A 61 -7.65 -6.33 -2.01
N GLU A 62 -6.45 -5.97 -2.46
CA GLU A 62 -5.25 -5.92 -1.65
C GLU A 62 -4.55 -4.57 -1.79
N GLY A 63 -3.89 -4.13 -0.73
CA GLY A 63 -3.04 -2.96 -0.73
C GLY A 63 -2.38 -2.74 0.62
N TRP A 64 -1.11 -2.32 0.61
CA TRP A 64 -0.31 -2.16 1.82
C TRP A 64 -0.86 -1.13 2.83
N CYS A 65 -1.60 -0.13 2.34
CA CYS A 65 -2.26 0.90 3.15
C CYS A 65 -3.80 0.75 3.18
N TRP A 66 -4.33 -0.38 2.73
CA TRP A 66 -5.79 -0.62 2.70
C TRP A 66 -6.34 -0.75 4.13
N GLY A 67 -7.36 0.04 4.47
CA GLY A 67 -7.98 0.07 5.81
C GLY A 67 -7.23 0.87 6.88
N VAL A 68 -6.10 1.52 6.55
CA VAL A 68 -5.34 2.31 7.53
C VAL A 68 -6.15 3.50 8.00
N LYS A 69 -6.30 3.64 9.32
CA LYS A 69 -7.02 4.75 9.93
C LYS A 69 -6.21 6.05 9.85
N PRO A 70 -6.85 7.19 9.56
CA PRO A 70 -6.21 8.50 9.67
C PRO A 70 -5.70 8.76 11.09
N GLN A 71 -4.53 9.38 11.17
CA GLN A 71 -3.92 9.86 12.40
C GLN A 71 -4.50 11.22 12.83
N THR A 72 -4.49 11.45 14.14
CA THR A 72 -4.88 12.73 14.75
C THR A 72 -3.84 13.81 14.46
N LYS A 73 -4.23 15.09 14.64
CA LYS A 73 -3.30 16.23 14.51
C LYS A 73 -2.09 16.10 15.43
N ALA A 74 -2.25 15.57 16.64
CA ALA A 74 -1.17 15.37 17.59
C ALA A 74 -0.17 14.30 17.11
N GLN A 75 -0.66 13.19 16.56
CA GLN A 75 0.18 12.14 15.98
C GLN A 75 0.95 12.59 14.73
N LEU A 76 0.43 13.60 14.01
CA LEU A 76 1.07 14.19 12.84
C LEU A 76 1.99 15.37 13.16
N ALA A 77 2.05 15.81 14.42
CA ALA A 77 2.82 17.00 14.80
C ALA A 77 4.31 16.78 14.58
N GLU A 78 4.82 15.63 15.03
CA GLU A 78 6.24 15.29 14.96
C GLU A 78 6.55 14.34 13.80
N PRO A 79 7.72 14.49 13.14
CA PRO A 79 8.19 13.54 12.13
C PRO A 79 8.50 12.18 12.77
N VAL A 80 8.20 11.08 12.05
CA VAL A 80 8.55 9.71 12.53
C VAL A 80 9.92 9.23 12.07
N ASN A 81 10.53 9.90 11.08
CA ASN A 81 11.82 9.52 10.52
C ASN A 81 12.55 10.70 9.86
N ALA A 82 13.74 10.41 9.30
CA ALA A 82 14.58 11.42 8.67
C ALA A 82 13.94 12.05 7.44
N LEU A 83 13.27 11.26 6.60
CA LEU A 83 12.56 11.77 5.43
C LEU A 83 11.52 12.82 5.79
N GLU A 84 10.66 12.54 6.78
CA GLU A 84 9.67 13.54 7.21
C GLU A 84 10.29 14.75 7.90
N ARG A 85 11.36 14.58 8.65
CA ARG A 85 12.02 15.68 9.35
C ARG A 85 12.72 16.62 8.37
N ASP A 86 13.44 16.06 7.41
CA ASP A 86 14.38 16.78 6.56
C ASP A 86 13.73 17.22 5.23
N GLU A 87 12.77 16.44 4.70
CA GLU A 87 12.11 16.70 3.41
C GLU A 87 10.62 17.10 3.53
N ASP A 88 10.00 16.98 4.71
CA ASP A 88 8.66 17.52 5.04
C ASP A 88 8.64 18.29 6.37
N PRO A 89 9.54 19.27 6.59
CA PRO A 89 9.67 19.95 7.88
C PRO A 89 8.40 20.72 8.31
N LEU A 90 7.58 21.11 7.33
CA LEU A 90 6.29 21.79 7.57
C LEU A 90 5.12 20.81 7.72
N GLY A 91 5.36 19.50 7.64
CA GLY A 91 4.35 18.45 7.70
C GLY A 91 3.31 18.51 6.58
N THR A 92 3.57 19.23 5.48
CA THR A 92 2.62 19.44 4.39
C THR A 92 2.31 18.13 3.69
N TRP A 93 3.32 17.29 3.45
CA TRP A 93 3.14 16.00 2.81
C TRP A 93 2.41 15.01 3.70
N ARG A 94 2.84 14.81 4.95
CA ARG A 94 2.19 13.85 5.85
C ARG A 94 0.74 14.25 6.19
N ASN A 95 0.45 15.55 6.32
CA ASN A 95 -0.93 16.02 6.49
C ASN A 95 -1.77 15.80 5.22
N TYR A 96 -1.20 16.00 4.02
CA TYR A 96 -1.88 15.69 2.77
C TYR A 96 -2.20 14.21 2.65
N VAL A 97 -1.23 13.32 2.86
CA VAL A 97 -1.42 11.86 2.83
C VAL A 97 -2.50 11.43 3.82
N ASN A 98 -2.46 11.96 5.05
CA ASN A 98 -3.46 11.66 6.07
C ASN A 98 -4.86 12.15 5.68
N LYS A 99 -4.98 13.34 5.07
CA LYS A 99 -6.25 13.86 4.56
C LYS A 99 -6.82 12.97 3.45
N GLN A 100 -5.97 12.46 2.55
CA GLN A 100 -6.42 11.53 1.51
C GLN A 100 -7.03 10.27 2.13
N LEU A 101 -6.40 9.70 3.17
CA LEU A 101 -6.99 8.58 3.93
C LEU A 101 -8.32 8.95 4.57
N ALA A 102 -8.41 10.13 5.20
CA ALA A 102 -9.61 10.57 5.93
C ALA A 102 -10.81 10.84 5.03
N ASP A 103 -10.55 11.24 3.78
CA ASP A 103 -11.59 11.61 2.83
C ASP A 103 -11.84 10.46 1.83
N SER A 104 -11.10 10.45 0.72
CA SER A 104 -11.41 9.67 -0.48
C SER A 104 -11.37 8.14 -0.27
N TYR A 105 -10.61 7.64 0.69
CA TYR A 105 -10.41 6.20 0.89
C TYR A 105 -11.50 5.57 1.75
N GLN A 106 -12.18 6.33 2.61
CA GLN A 106 -13.17 5.78 3.53
C GLN A 106 -14.33 5.11 2.77
N ALA A 107 -14.82 5.75 1.72
CA ALA A 107 -15.88 5.18 0.87
C ALA A 107 -15.47 3.88 0.16
N LEU A 108 -14.18 3.69 -0.12
CA LEU A 108 -13.67 2.41 -0.64
C LEU A 108 -13.63 1.34 0.46
N PHE A 109 -13.21 1.71 1.67
CA PHE A 109 -13.12 0.78 2.79
C PHE A 109 -14.50 0.29 3.25
N GLU A 110 -15.50 1.17 3.28
CA GLU A 110 -16.89 0.85 3.64
C GLU A 110 -17.53 -0.20 2.72
N GLN A 111 -16.98 -0.40 1.52
CA GLN A 111 -17.47 -1.39 0.57
C GLN A 111 -17.00 -2.82 0.86
N MET A 112 -16.00 -2.98 1.72
CA MET A 112 -15.41 -4.27 2.03
C MET A 112 -16.27 -5.02 3.05
N SER A 113 -16.67 -6.24 2.72
CA SER A 113 -17.48 -7.09 3.60
C SER A 113 -16.64 -7.99 4.50
N PHE A 114 -15.35 -8.16 4.19
CA PHE A 114 -14.46 -9.07 4.89
C PHE A 114 -13.02 -8.57 4.83
N TRP A 115 -12.32 -8.61 5.96
CA TRP A 115 -10.99 -8.04 6.16
C TRP A 115 -10.03 -9.09 6.67
N VAL A 116 -8.88 -9.21 6.00
CA VAL A 116 -7.77 -10.08 6.38
C VAL A 116 -6.50 -9.25 6.44
N MET A 117 -5.74 -9.41 7.51
CA MET A 117 -4.42 -8.80 7.67
C MET A 117 -3.35 -9.87 7.79
N LEU A 118 -2.27 -9.70 7.02
CA LEU A 118 -0.99 -10.35 7.27
C LEU A 118 -0.12 -9.38 8.07
N LYS A 119 -0.07 -9.55 9.39
CA LYS A 119 0.57 -8.60 10.31
C LYS A 119 2.06 -8.91 10.44
N ALA A 120 2.88 -7.94 10.02
CA ALA A 120 4.33 -7.99 10.24
C ALA A 120 4.67 -7.81 11.73
N PRO A 121 5.81 -8.36 12.21
CA PRO A 121 6.27 -8.12 13.59
C PRO A 121 6.49 -6.64 13.91
N SER A 122 7.07 -5.90 12.98
CA SER A 122 7.48 -4.50 13.14
C SER A 122 7.77 -3.85 11.79
N PHE A 123 7.92 -2.53 11.77
CA PHE A 123 8.39 -1.82 10.58
C PHE A 123 9.82 -2.19 10.19
N ASP A 124 10.72 -2.41 11.17
CA ASP A 124 12.08 -2.88 10.91
C ASP A 124 12.08 -4.20 10.12
N GLN A 125 11.14 -5.10 10.44
CA GLN A 125 11.02 -6.34 9.69
C GLN A 125 10.51 -6.14 8.26
N VAL A 126 9.63 -5.15 8.04
CA VAL A 126 9.20 -4.76 6.69
C VAL A 126 10.39 -4.21 5.89
N TYR A 127 11.27 -3.41 6.50
CA TYR A 127 12.51 -2.98 5.88
C TYR A 127 13.41 -4.17 5.49
N ASN A 128 13.63 -5.11 6.42
CA ASN A 128 14.44 -6.31 6.15
C ASN A 128 13.87 -7.15 4.99
N TRP A 129 12.54 -7.32 4.94
CA TRP A 129 11.89 -8.03 3.83
C TRP A 129 12.03 -7.28 2.50
N ARG A 130 11.93 -5.95 2.51
CA ARG A 130 12.13 -5.14 1.30
C ARG A 130 13.56 -5.27 0.79
N LYS A 131 14.54 -5.22 1.69
CA LYS A 131 15.95 -5.42 1.37
C LYS A 131 16.22 -6.80 0.77
N GLU A 132 15.69 -7.85 1.39
CA GLU A 132 15.78 -9.23 0.87
C GLU A 132 15.18 -9.36 -0.54
N GLN A 133 14.03 -8.72 -0.79
CA GLN A 133 13.39 -8.72 -2.10
C GLN A 133 14.26 -8.06 -3.16
N GLU A 134 14.84 -6.90 -2.86
CA GLU A 134 15.67 -6.14 -3.80
C GLU A 134 16.97 -6.90 -4.13
N HIS A 135 17.61 -7.51 -3.12
CA HIS A 135 18.80 -8.35 -3.32
C HIS A 135 18.52 -9.58 -4.19
N LYS A 136 17.38 -10.26 -3.97
CA LYS A 136 16.95 -11.38 -4.83
C LYS A 136 16.71 -10.94 -6.27
N LEU A 137 16.13 -9.75 -6.47
CA LEU A 137 15.91 -9.18 -7.79
C LEU A 137 17.25 -8.89 -8.49
N ALA A 138 18.19 -8.26 -7.78
CA ALA A 138 19.54 -7.98 -8.29
C ALA A 138 20.29 -9.27 -8.68
N ALA A 139 20.24 -10.29 -7.83
CA ALA A 139 20.87 -11.59 -8.12
C ALA A 139 20.27 -12.28 -9.35
N LYS A 140 18.96 -12.13 -9.59
CA LYS A 140 18.28 -12.73 -10.75
C LYS A 140 18.60 -12.01 -12.07
N LEU A 141 18.77 -10.69 -12.04
CA LEU A 141 19.01 -9.88 -13.23
C LEU A 141 20.50 -9.84 -13.65
N GLY A 142 21.41 -10.15 -12.73
CA GLY A 142 22.86 -10.17 -12.98
C GLY A 142 23.44 -8.78 -13.27
N SER A 143 24.75 -8.71 -13.47
CA SER A 143 25.52 -7.46 -13.72
C SER A 143 25.35 -6.89 -15.13
N SER A 144 24.18 -7.02 -15.75
CA SER A 144 23.94 -6.43 -17.09
C SER A 144 23.48 -4.97 -16.94
N GLU A 145 24.32 -4.07 -17.44
CA GLU A 145 24.39 -2.61 -17.22
C GLU A 145 23.19 -1.76 -17.70
N ALA A 146 21.98 -2.33 -17.78
CA ALA A 146 20.79 -1.61 -18.26
C ALA A 146 19.55 -1.86 -17.39
N HIS A 147 19.65 -1.68 -16.07
CA HIS A 147 18.49 -1.85 -15.18
C HIS A 147 18.36 -0.69 -14.19
N SER A 148 17.73 0.40 -14.65
CA SER A 148 17.50 1.67 -13.95
C SER A 148 16.53 1.59 -12.75
N GLY A 149 16.30 0.41 -12.18
CA GLY A 149 15.27 0.17 -11.18
C GLY A 149 15.70 -0.61 -9.94
N ILE A 150 16.96 -1.08 -9.87
CA ILE A 150 17.49 -1.74 -8.67
C ILE A 150 17.98 -0.67 -7.70
N MET A 151 17.44 -0.68 -6.49
CA MET A 151 17.85 0.24 -5.43
C MET A 151 19.06 -0.30 -4.67
N THR A 152 20.01 0.59 -4.37
CA THR A 152 21.07 0.37 -3.37
C THR A 152 20.48 0.29 -1.97
N ASP A 153 21.21 -0.28 -1.00
CA ASP A 153 20.76 -0.35 0.40
C ASP A 153 20.35 1.02 0.97
N LEU A 154 21.07 2.09 0.60
CA LEU A 154 20.77 3.46 1.03
C LEU A 154 19.49 3.99 0.37
N GLU A 155 19.28 3.69 -0.92
CA GLU A 155 18.04 4.03 -1.60
C GLU A 155 16.84 3.26 -1.04
N ILE A 156 17.02 1.99 -0.64
CA ILE A 156 15.99 1.20 0.04
C ILE A 156 15.65 1.81 1.39
N GLU A 157 16.65 2.21 2.18
CA GLU A 157 16.46 2.84 3.49
C GLU A 157 15.70 4.16 3.38
N ARG A 158 16.03 5.01 2.40
CA ARG A 158 15.25 6.23 2.15
C ARG A 158 13.86 5.90 1.59
N PHE A 159 13.76 4.93 0.69
CA PHE A 159 12.50 4.55 0.06
C PHE A 159 11.49 4.08 1.11
N ILE A 160 11.90 3.17 2.01
CA ILE A 160 10.98 2.58 3.00
C ILE A 160 10.40 3.63 3.95
N GLN A 161 11.13 4.72 4.21
CA GLN A 161 10.68 5.81 5.09
C GLN A 161 9.41 6.50 4.60
N HIS A 162 9.09 6.48 3.30
CA HIS A 162 7.78 6.98 2.80
C HIS A 162 6.59 6.19 3.37
N TYR A 163 6.83 4.94 3.77
CA TYR A 163 5.79 3.99 4.15
C TYR A 163 5.72 3.77 5.66
N GLN A 164 6.70 4.25 6.43
CA GLN A 164 6.84 3.97 7.87
C GLN A 164 5.62 4.35 8.68
N ARG A 165 5.24 5.63 8.65
CA ARG A 165 4.13 6.18 9.44
C ARG A 165 2.85 5.36 9.26
N LEU A 166 2.49 5.06 8.02
CA LEU A 166 1.26 4.33 7.70
C LEU A 166 1.39 2.84 8.04
N THR A 167 2.59 2.25 7.93
CA THR A 167 2.83 0.87 8.34
C THR A 167 2.70 0.73 9.86
N GLU A 168 3.32 1.62 10.64
CA GLU A 168 3.19 1.59 12.10
C GLU A 168 1.73 1.80 12.54
N GLN A 169 1.06 2.78 11.92
CA GLN A 169 -0.36 3.03 12.15
C GLN A 169 -1.23 1.82 11.79
N SER A 170 -0.91 1.09 10.72
CA SER A 170 -1.67 -0.11 10.32
C SER A 170 -1.46 -1.25 11.31
N LEU A 171 -0.22 -1.48 11.77
CA LEU A 171 0.11 -2.49 12.77
C LEU A 171 -0.60 -2.26 14.10
N GLU A 172 -0.83 -0.99 14.47
CA GLU A 172 -1.53 -0.61 15.69
C GLU A 172 -3.06 -0.69 15.55
N THR A 173 -3.62 -0.23 14.43
CA THR A 173 -5.07 0.07 14.33
C THR A 173 -5.89 -0.85 13.42
N LEU A 174 -5.25 -1.56 12.51
CA LEU A 174 -5.94 -2.46 11.58
C LEU A 174 -6.40 -3.78 12.23
N PRO A 175 -5.65 -4.40 13.18
CA PRO A 175 -6.06 -5.67 13.78
C PRO A 175 -7.47 -5.67 14.36
N GLN A 176 -7.90 -4.59 15.01
CA GLN A 176 -9.23 -4.52 15.63
C GLN A 176 -10.38 -4.43 14.61
N GLN A 177 -10.09 -4.25 13.33
CA GLN A 177 -11.07 -4.11 12.26
C GLN A 177 -11.13 -5.37 11.37
N CYS A 178 -10.15 -6.26 11.48
CA CYS A 178 -10.06 -7.44 10.63
C CYS A 178 -10.87 -8.61 11.16
N ASN A 179 -11.47 -9.37 10.25
CA ASN A 179 -12.08 -10.66 10.59
C ASN A 179 -11.00 -11.68 10.97
N TYR A 180 -9.85 -11.62 10.28
CA TYR A 180 -8.69 -12.46 10.57
C TYR A 180 -7.40 -11.63 10.57
N VAL A 181 -6.55 -11.85 11.58
CA VAL A 181 -5.20 -11.31 11.65
C VAL A 181 -4.22 -12.47 11.78
N TYR A 182 -3.41 -12.66 10.75
CA TYR A 182 -2.33 -13.65 10.75
C TYR A 182 -1.02 -12.95 11.13
N HIS A 183 -0.48 -13.28 12.30
CA HIS A 183 0.80 -12.76 12.76
C HIS A 183 1.91 -13.54 12.09
N LEU A 184 2.78 -12.82 11.40
CA LEU A 184 3.95 -13.39 10.74
C LEU A 184 5.17 -13.26 11.65
N ASP A 185 6.07 -14.23 11.63
CA ASP A 185 7.44 -14.07 12.14
C ASP A 185 8.38 -13.48 11.08
N GLU A 186 9.65 -13.29 11.43
CA GLU A 186 10.72 -12.76 10.58
C GLU A 186 10.91 -13.57 9.28
N THR A 187 10.57 -14.86 9.29
CA THR A 187 10.64 -15.78 8.15
C THR A 187 9.34 -15.88 7.36
N ARG A 188 8.35 -15.04 7.71
CA ARG A 188 7.00 -14.97 7.13
C ARG A 188 6.13 -16.20 7.42
N GLN A 189 6.45 -16.98 8.44
CA GLN A 189 5.58 -18.06 8.92
C GLN A 189 4.49 -17.50 9.83
N ILE A 190 3.30 -18.09 9.76
CA ILE A 190 2.18 -17.72 10.62
C ILE A 190 2.41 -18.33 12.00
N THR A 191 2.59 -17.48 13.01
CA THR A 191 2.82 -17.91 14.40
C THR A 191 1.54 -17.86 15.23
N HIS A 192 0.62 -16.97 14.88
CA HIS A 192 -0.64 -16.79 15.59
C HIS A 192 -1.74 -16.30 14.64
N VAL A 193 -2.99 -16.68 14.94
CA VAL A 193 -4.17 -16.26 14.20
C VAL A 193 -5.19 -15.69 15.19
N GLU A 194 -5.49 -14.41 15.05
CA GLU A 194 -6.63 -13.78 15.73
C GLU A 194 -7.85 -13.84 14.81
N LYS A 195 -9.00 -14.16 15.39
CA LYS A 195 -10.29 -14.12 14.71
C LYS A 195 -11.22 -13.19 15.48
N ALA A 196 -11.82 -12.22 14.79
CA ALA A 196 -12.87 -11.41 15.38
C ALA A 196 -14.05 -12.31 15.78
N VAL A 197 -14.50 -12.17 17.02
CA VAL A 197 -15.68 -12.88 17.57
C VAL A 197 -16.94 -12.24 17.03
#